data_AF-A0A453KFQ2-F1
#
_entry.id   AF-A0A453KFQ2-F1
#
_cell.length_a   1.000
_cell.length_b   1.000
_cell.length_c   1.000
_cell.angle_alpha   90.00
_cell.angle_beta   90.00
_cell.angle_gamma   90.00
#
_symmetry.space_group_name_H-M   'P 1'
#
loop_
_entity.id
_entity.type
_entity.pdbx_description
1 polymer ?
#
loop_
_entity_poly.entity_id
_entity_poly.type
_entity_poly.pdbx_seq_one_letter_code
_entity_poly.pdbx_strand_id
1 'polypeptide(L)'
;KTLLEQVALLKKYAVEAGSEPNFLWLAPFPTSCYDKVHGSLSRIAQLIGLYQHARATLIDTAGGSRQLGADMKRFHSALSASLETLLEEDVDLEAGKGIFCEDMAVVKSFLGHAREALSQQQQEEEEEQLAAVCLGSIGFCMGEMMKEAQQLEAHMLNLSLQPCR
;
A
#
# COMPACT_ATOMS: atom_id res chain seq x y z
N LYS A 1 -2.99 -9.79 15.53
CA LYS A 1 -4.10 -8.89 15.17
C LYS A 1 -3.98 -8.61 13.68
N THR A 2 -5.08 -8.67 12.93
CA THR A 2 -5.04 -8.39 11.49
C THR A 2 -4.79 -6.89 11.25
N LEU A 3 -4.19 -6.53 10.11
CA LEU A 3 -3.93 -5.12 9.78
C LEU A 3 -5.24 -4.31 9.73
N LEU A 4 -6.33 -4.92 9.25
CA LEU A 4 -7.68 -4.34 9.26
C LEU A 4 -8.19 -4.03 10.68
N GLU A 5 -7.94 -4.90 11.66
CA GLU A 5 -8.30 -4.63 13.07
C GLU A 5 -7.56 -3.42 13.63
N GLN A 6 -6.27 -3.25 13.27
CA GLN A 6 -5.49 -2.09 13.73
C GLN A 6 -6.00 -0.79 13.11
N VAL A 7 -6.33 -0.81 11.82
CA VAL A 7 -6.93 0.35 11.14
C VAL A 7 -8.30 0.68 11.74
N ALA A 8 -9.13 -0.31 12.03
CA ALA A 8 -10.42 -0.09 12.70
C ALA A 8 -10.26 0.51 14.10
N LEU A 9 -9.24 0.09 14.84
CA LEU A 9 -8.94 0.64 16.16
C LEU A 9 -8.48 2.10 16.07
N LEU A 10 -7.63 2.45 15.09
CA LEU A 10 -7.22 3.84 14.83
C LEU A 10 -8.43 4.74 14.58
N LYS A 11 -9.41 4.28 13.80
CA LYS A 11 -10.66 5.02 13.57
C LYS A 11 -11.41 5.29 14.87
N LYS A 12 -11.52 4.27 15.73
CA LYS A 12 -12.20 4.40 17.01
C LYS A 12 -11.54 5.48 17.87
N TYR A 13 -10.21 5.47 17.98
CA TYR A 13 -9.48 6.46 18.77
C TYR A 13 -9.57 7.88 18.19
N ALA A 14 -9.53 8.02 16.86
CA ALA A 14 -9.72 9.33 16.24
C ALA A 14 -11.10 9.94 16.53
N VAL A 15 -12.15 9.12 16.57
CA VAL A 15 -13.51 9.55 16.94
C VAL A 15 -13.60 9.91 18.42
N GLU A 16 -13.01 9.11 19.30
CA GLU A 16 -13.00 9.36 20.74
C GLU A 16 -12.27 10.67 21.07
N ALA A 17 -11.08 10.88 20.50
CA ALA A 17 -10.32 12.11 20.66
C ALA A 17 -11.04 13.33 20.06
N GLY A 18 -11.77 13.15 18.95
CA GLY A 18 -12.62 14.20 18.37
C GLY A 18 -13.84 14.57 19.22
N SER A 19 -14.24 13.71 20.15
CA SER A 19 -15.35 13.94 21.07
C SER A 19 -14.92 14.60 22.39
N GLU A 20 -13.62 14.84 22.58
CA GLU A 20 -13.12 15.51 23.77
C GLU A 20 -13.61 16.96 23.87
N PRO A 21 -13.97 17.42 25.07
CA PRO A 21 -14.37 18.81 25.27
C PRO A 21 -13.21 19.75 24.99
N ASN A 22 -13.50 20.85 24.27
CA ASN A 22 -12.49 21.81 23.90
C ASN A 22 -12.04 22.60 25.16
N PHE A 23 -10.86 22.30 25.69
CA PHE A 23 -10.30 23.00 26.84
C PHE A 23 -9.57 24.26 26.38
N LEU A 24 -9.68 25.37 27.12
CA LEU A 24 -9.06 26.66 26.77
C LEU A 24 -7.52 26.63 26.68
N TRP A 25 -6.86 25.55 27.13
CA TRP A 25 -5.41 25.37 27.14
C TRP A 25 -4.90 24.22 26.27
N LEU A 26 -5.79 23.50 25.56
CA LEU A 26 -5.44 22.42 24.64
C LEU A 26 -6.16 22.64 23.32
N ALA A 27 -5.40 22.70 22.23
CA ALA A 27 -5.99 22.76 20.90
C ALA A 27 -6.86 21.50 20.66
N PRO A 28 -8.00 21.64 19.96
CA PRO A 28 -8.85 20.50 19.64
C PRO A 28 -8.09 19.47 18.82
N PHE A 29 -8.39 18.20 19.07
CA PHE A 29 -7.82 17.10 18.30
C PHE A 29 -8.18 17.22 16.81
N PRO A 30 -7.20 17.27 15.88
CA PRO A 30 -7.47 17.48 14.46
C PRO A 30 -7.93 16.18 13.77
N THR A 31 -9.19 15.80 13.98
CA THR A 31 -9.81 14.57 13.47
C THR A 31 -9.62 14.36 11.97
N SER A 32 -9.75 15.43 11.18
CA SER A 32 -9.65 15.38 9.71
C SER A 32 -8.31 14.87 9.18
N CYS A 33 -7.21 15.05 9.93
CA CYS A 33 -5.89 14.58 9.55
C CYS A 33 -5.77 13.06 9.76
N TYR A 34 -6.34 12.55 10.86
CA TYR A 34 -6.41 11.12 11.15
C TYR A 34 -7.40 10.39 10.25
N ASP A 35 -8.49 11.03 9.82
CA ASP A 35 -9.41 10.45 8.84
C ASP A 35 -8.71 10.14 7.50
N LYS A 36 -7.78 11.01 7.07
CA LYS A 36 -6.96 10.81 5.87
C LYS A 36 -5.98 9.66 6.04
N VAL A 37 -5.24 9.63 7.16
CA VAL A 37 -4.30 8.55 7.51
C VAL A 37 -5.02 7.21 7.58
N HIS A 38 -6.15 7.16 8.29
CA HIS A 38 -7.01 5.99 8.37
C HIS A 38 -7.50 5.57 6.97
N GLY A 39 -7.95 6.52 6.14
CA GLY A 39 -8.42 6.26 4.78
C GLY A 39 -7.35 5.64 3.88
N SER A 40 -6.11 6.14 3.92
CA SER A 40 -4.99 5.56 3.17
C SER A 40 -4.60 4.19 3.70
N LEU A 41 -4.47 4.01 5.02
CA LEU A 41 -4.16 2.70 5.61
C LEU A 41 -5.25 1.66 5.32
N SER A 42 -6.52 2.05 5.34
CA SER A 42 -7.64 1.18 5.00
C SER A 42 -7.59 0.73 3.54
N ARG A 43 -7.27 1.64 2.61
CA ARG A 43 -7.07 1.30 1.19
C ARG A 43 -5.89 0.36 0.99
N ILE A 44 -4.75 0.63 1.62
CA ILE A 44 -3.58 -0.26 1.59
C ILE A 44 -3.95 -1.65 2.10
N ALA A 45 -4.70 -1.75 3.20
CA ALA A 45 -5.16 -3.03 3.75
C ALA A 45 -5.99 -3.86 2.75
N GLN A 46 -6.92 -3.20 2.04
CA GLN A 46 -7.77 -3.85 1.04
C GLN A 46 -6.95 -4.31 -0.17
N LEU A 47 -6.02 -3.47 -0.64
CA LEU A 47 -5.13 -3.80 -1.75
C LEU A 47 -4.20 -4.97 -1.40
N ILE A 48 -3.69 -5.05 -0.16
CA ILE A 48 -2.92 -6.20 0.33
C ILE A 48 -3.77 -7.48 0.26
N GLY A 49 -5.04 -7.42 0.66
CA GLY A 49 -5.94 -8.58 0.59
C GLY A 49 -6.17 -9.07 -0.84
N LEU A 50 -6.47 -8.15 -1.77
CA LEU A 50 -6.61 -8.46 -3.20
C LEU A 50 -5.32 -9.03 -3.80
N TYR A 51 -4.19 -8.42 -3.47
CA TYR A 51 -2.87 -8.86 -3.88
C TYR A 51 -2.56 -10.29 -3.39
N GLN A 52 -2.86 -10.60 -2.12
CA GLN A 52 -2.65 -11.94 -1.56
C GLN A 52 -3.54 -12.98 -2.25
N HIS A 53 -4.78 -12.63 -2.56
CA HIS A 53 -5.71 -13.49 -3.26
C HIS A 53 -5.26 -13.78 -4.70
N ALA A 54 -4.90 -12.73 -5.46
CA ALA A 54 -4.37 -12.88 -6.82
C ALA A 54 -3.05 -13.68 -6.84
N ARG A 55 -2.20 -13.49 -5.82
CA ARG A 55 -0.95 -14.26 -5.67
C ARG A 55 -1.20 -15.74 -5.39
N ALA A 56 -2.13 -16.06 -4.48
CA ALA A 56 -2.47 -17.44 -4.17
C ALA A 56 -2.98 -18.17 -5.42
N THR A 57 -3.92 -17.54 -6.13
CA THR A 57 -4.48 -18.05 -7.38
C THR A 57 -3.39 -18.28 -8.44
N LEU A 58 -2.46 -17.34 -8.61
CA LEU A 58 -1.35 -17.46 -9.56
C LEU A 58 -0.37 -18.59 -9.20
N ILE A 59 -0.14 -18.85 -7.91
CA ILE A 59 0.72 -19.96 -7.46
C ILE A 59 0.06 -21.30 -7.78
N ASP A 60 -1.25 -21.40 -7.54
CA ASP A 60 -2.03 -22.61 -7.75
C ASP A 60 -2.15 -22.99 -9.24
N THR A 61 -2.14 -22.00 -10.15
CA THR A 61 -2.35 -22.21 -11.60
C THR A 61 -1.04 -22.24 -12.41
N ALA A 62 -0.05 -21.42 -12.08
CA ALA A 62 1.06 -21.17 -13.02
C ALA A 62 2.42 -21.71 -12.56
N GLY A 63 2.51 -22.43 -11.44
CA GLY A 63 3.80 -22.91 -10.91
C GLY A 63 4.82 -21.78 -10.81
N GLY A 64 4.46 -20.71 -10.08
CA GLY A 64 5.06 -19.38 -10.12
C GLY A 64 6.54 -19.29 -10.52
N SER A 65 6.80 -18.53 -11.59
CA SER A 65 8.15 -18.22 -12.08
C SER A 65 9.10 -17.77 -10.96
N ARG A 66 10.37 -18.18 -11.04
CA ARG A 66 11.41 -17.79 -10.07
C ARG A 66 11.63 -16.27 -10.04
N GLN A 67 11.43 -15.60 -11.18
CA GLN A 67 11.48 -14.14 -11.30
C GLN A 67 10.27 -13.48 -10.62
N LEU A 68 9.08 -14.06 -10.85
CA LEU A 68 7.89 -14.06 -9.97
C LEU A 68 8.17 -13.69 -8.51
N GLY A 69 8.70 -14.68 -7.81
CA GLY A 69 8.93 -14.59 -6.38
C GLY A 69 10.02 -13.59 -6.00
N ALA A 70 10.97 -13.29 -6.88
CA ALA A 70 12.02 -12.30 -6.62
C ALA A 70 11.47 -10.88 -6.67
N ASP A 71 10.72 -10.54 -7.72
CA ASP A 71 10.04 -9.25 -7.90
C ASP A 71 9.08 -8.99 -6.73
N MET A 72 8.37 -10.03 -6.30
CA MET A 72 7.49 -10.01 -5.14
C MET A 72 8.19 -9.62 -3.84
N LYS A 73 9.35 -10.25 -3.58
CA LYS A 73 10.15 -10.01 -2.38
C LYS A 73 10.72 -8.59 -2.37
N ARG A 74 11.18 -8.10 -3.52
CA ARG A 74 11.69 -6.73 -3.67
C ARG A 74 10.62 -5.70 -3.33
N PHE A 75 9.42 -5.85 -3.89
CA PHE A 75 8.32 -4.94 -3.60
C PHE A 75 7.91 -5.00 -2.12
N HIS A 76 7.85 -6.20 -1.52
CA HIS A 76 7.56 -6.35 -0.10
C HIS A 76 8.63 -5.67 0.77
N SER A 77 9.92 -5.84 0.46
CA SER A 77 10.98 -5.17 1.20
C SER A 77 10.92 -3.65 1.05
N ALA A 78 10.59 -3.15 -0.14
CA ALA A 78 10.44 -1.72 -0.39
C ALA A 78 9.27 -1.15 0.43
N LEU A 79 8.09 -1.77 0.35
CA LEU A 79 6.93 -1.36 1.16
C LEU A 79 7.21 -1.45 2.67
N SER A 80 7.90 -2.49 3.12
CA SER A 80 8.22 -2.66 4.54
C SER A 80 9.19 -1.58 5.02
N ALA A 81 10.26 -1.33 4.27
CA ALA A 81 11.20 -0.25 4.57
C ALA A 81 10.49 1.10 4.60
N SER A 82 9.58 1.37 3.66
CA SER A 82 8.78 2.60 3.65
C SER A 82 7.87 2.74 4.88
N LEU A 83 7.21 1.65 5.29
CA LEU A 83 6.37 1.66 6.50
C LEU A 83 7.21 1.80 7.77
N GLU A 84 8.39 1.18 7.83
CA GLU A 84 9.32 1.31 8.95
C GLU A 84 9.83 2.75 9.05
N THR A 85 10.22 3.38 7.94
CA THR A 85 10.62 4.81 7.94
C THR A 85 9.51 5.74 8.40
N LEU A 86 8.24 5.37 8.18
CA LEU A 86 7.09 6.13 8.68
C LEU A 86 6.87 5.95 10.19
N LEU A 87 7.42 4.90 10.80
CA LEU A 87 7.18 4.54 12.20
C LEU A 87 8.36 4.88 13.13
N GLU A 88 9.51 5.29 12.60
CA GLU A 88 10.66 5.73 13.41
C GLU A 88 10.48 7.18 13.91
N GLU A 89 10.78 7.40 15.19
CA GLU A 89 10.47 8.65 15.92
C GLU A 89 11.42 9.85 15.63
N ASP A 90 12.48 9.68 14.82
CA ASP A 90 13.51 10.71 14.60
C ASP A 90 13.82 10.97 13.10
N VAL A 91 12.81 10.97 12.23
CA VAL A 91 13.05 11.24 10.81
C VAL A 91 13.03 12.75 10.54
N ASP A 92 14.18 13.27 10.08
CA ASP A 92 14.33 14.63 9.56
C ASP A 92 13.59 14.75 8.22
N LEU A 93 12.28 15.01 8.33
CA LEU A 93 11.28 15.05 7.25
C LEU A 93 11.54 16.17 6.21
N GLU A 94 12.49 17.09 6.44
CA GLU A 94 12.88 18.17 5.52
C GLU A 94 13.78 17.69 4.38
N ALA A 95 14.48 16.56 4.55
CA ALA A 95 15.23 15.94 3.47
C ALA A 95 14.27 15.13 2.61
N GLY A 96 13.59 15.79 1.66
CA GLY A 96 12.67 15.22 0.66
C GLY A 96 13.30 14.20 -0.28
N LYS A 97 13.93 13.15 0.26
CA LYS A 97 14.54 12.04 -0.44
C LYS A 97 13.56 10.89 -0.43
N GLY A 98 12.48 11.06 -1.19
CA GLY A 98 11.58 9.96 -1.51
C GLY A 98 12.35 8.87 -2.25
N ILE A 99 12.63 7.75 -1.57
CA ILE A 99 13.22 6.52 -2.14
C ILE A 99 12.23 5.83 -3.13
N PHE A 100 11.10 6.46 -3.41
CA PHE A 100 9.96 5.85 -4.10
C PHE A 100 10.08 5.73 -5.62
N CYS A 101 11.17 6.18 -6.25
CA CYS A 101 11.22 6.31 -7.72
C CYS A 101 11.74 5.08 -8.47
N GLU A 102 12.44 4.14 -7.83
CA GLU A 102 13.11 3.04 -8.55
C GLU A 102 12.25 1.77 -8.72
N ASP A 103 11.32 1.47 -7.80
CA ASP A 103 10.59 0.18 -7.82
C ASP A 103 9.34 0.12 -8.72
N MET A 104 9.04 1.18 -9.48
CA MET A 104 8.03 1.12 -10.54
C MET A 104 8.40 0.11 -11.64
N ALA A 105 9.69 -0.26 -11.73
CA ALA A 105 10.18 -1.33 -12.59
C ALA A 105 9.53 -2.68 -12.28
N VAL A 106 9.29 -2.98 -11.00
CA VAL A 106 8.61 -4.20 -10.57
C VAL A 106 7.17 -4.20 -11.10
N VAL A 107 6.41 -3.14 -10.85
CA VAL A 107 5.02 -3.01 -11.36
C VAL A 107 4.95 -3.15 -12.89
N LYS A 108 5.91 -2.55 -13.61
CA LYS A 108 6.02 -2.67 -15.07
C LYS A 108 6.31 -4.09 -15.53
N SER A 109 7.13 -4.84 -14.80
CA SER A 109 7.40 -6.27 -15.06
C SER A 109 6.10 -7.09 -15.02
N PHE A 110 5.27 -6.92 -13.99
CA PHE A 110 3.97 -7.60 -13.87
C PHE A 110 3.01 -7.28 -15.02
N LEU A 111 2.88 -6.01 -15.38
CA LEU A 111 2.04 -5.57 -16.51
C LEU A 111 2.59 -6.07 -17.86
N GLY A 112 3.92 -6.15 -17.99
CA GLY A 112 4.60 -6.72 -19.15
C GLY A 112 4.28 -8.20 -19.33
N HIS A 113 4.44 -9.00 -18.27
CA HIS A 113 4.11 -10.43 -18.30
C HIS A 113 2.62 -10.68 -18.56
N ALA A 114 1.72 -9.89 -17.95
CA ALA A 114 0.29 -10.00 -18.23
C ALA A 114 -0.02 -9.73 -19.71
N ARG A 115 0.62 -8.72 -20.31
CA ARG A 115 0.46 -8.39 -21.73
C ARG A 115 1.04 -9.45 -22.65
N GLU A 116 2.19 -10.03 -22.30
CA GLU A 116 2.83 -11.08 -23.06
C GLU A 116 1.97 -12.35 -23.08
N ALA A 117 1.47 -12.78 -21.91
CA ALA A 117 0.55 -13.90 -21.79
C ALA A 117 -0.70 -13.68 -22.65
N LEU A 118 -1.32 -12.49 -22.59
CA LEU A 118 -2.47 -12.15 -23.44
C LEU A 118 -2.17 -12.10 -24.95
N SER A 119 -0.89 -12.02 -25.36
CA SER A 119 -0.51 -11.89 -26.76
C SER A 119 -0.21 -13.22 -27.46
N GLN A 120 -0.06 -14.32 -26.71
CA GLN A 120 0.23 -15.67 -27.24
C GLN A 120 -1.04 -16.44 -27.66
N GLN A 121 -2.18 -15.73 -27.76
CA GLN A 121 -3.56 -16.19 -27.98
C GLN A 121 -3.91 -16.99 -29.26
N GLN A 122 -3.02 -17.80 -29.83
CA GLN A 122 -3.38 -18.67 -30.96
C GLN A 122 -3.92 -20.06 -30.58
N GLN A 123 -3.92 -20.46 -29.30
CA GLN A 123 -4.66 -21.63 -28.77
C GLN A 123 -4.46 -21.68 -27.24
N GLU A 124 -5.28 -21.01 -26.42
CA GLU A 124 -5.02 -20.92 -24.97
C GLU A 124 -5.84 -21.91 -24.12
N GLU A 125 -5.12 -22.59 -23.22
CA GLU A 125 -5.63 -23.25 -22.02
C GLU A 125 -6.14 -22.19 -21.02
N GLU A 126 -7.29 -22.44 -20.38
CA GLU A 126 -7.97 -21.56 -19.41
C GLU A 126 -7.05 -21.06 -18.27
N GLU A 127 -5.98 -21.81 -18.01
CA GLU A 127 -4.96 -21.56 -16.98
C GLU A 127 -4.03 -20.38 -17.32
N GLU A 128 -3.69 -20.17 -18.60
CA GLU A 128 -2.79 -19.10 -19.05
C GLU A 128 -3.47 -17.72 -19.01
N GLN A 129 -4.77 -17.68 -19.36
CA GLN A 129 -5.60 -16.48 -19.21
C GLN A 129 -5.77 -16.07 -17.75
N LEU A 130 -6.01 -17.05 -16.87
CA LEU A 130 -6.13 -16.81 -15.44
C LEU A 130 -4.82 -16.28 -14.85
N ALA A 131 -3.67 -16.82 -15.29
CA ALA A 131 -2.35 -16.31 -14.90
C ALA A 131 -2.14 -14.85 -15.34
N ALA A 132 -2.53 -14.50 -16.58
CA ALA A 132 -2.45 -13.13 -17.08
C ALA A 132 -3.30 -12.15 -16.27
N VAL A 133 -4.54 -12.54 -15.92
CA VAL A 133 -5.44 -11.73 -15.08
C VAL A 133 -4.86 -11.55 -13.67
N CYS A 134 -4.29 -12.60 -13.08
CA CYS A 134 -3.67 -12.52 -11.76
C CYS A 134 -2.44 -11.60 -11.77
N LEU A 135 -1.58 -11.70 -12.78
CA LEU A 135 -0.40 -10.83 -12.94
C LEU A 135 -0.80 -9.36 -13.11
N GLY A 136 -1.83 -9.08 -13.93
CA GLY A 136 -2.39 -7.73 -14.08
C GLY A 136 -2.97 -7.19 -12.76
N SER A 137 -3.71 -8.02 -12.03
CA SER A 137 -4.29 -7.67 -10.74
C SER A 137 -3.22 -7.37 -9.68
N ILE A 138 -2.13 -8.17 -9.65
CA ILE A 138 -0.99 -7.94 -8.77
C ILE A 138 -0.30 -6.62 -9.10
N GLY A 139 0.02 -6.38 -10.38
CA GLY A 139 0.65 -5.14 -10.82
C GLY A 139 -0.19 -3.90 -10.46
N PHE A 140 -1.51 -3.98 -10.66
CA PHE A 140 -2.45 -2.93 -10.27
C PHE A 140 -2.41 -2.67 -8.74
N CYS A 141 -2.54 -3.72 -7.93
CA CYS A 141 -2.53 -3.58 -6.47
C CYS A 141 -1.23 -2.96 -5.97
N MET A 142 -0.09 -3.41 -6.50
CA MET A 142 1.22 -2.85 -6.14
C MET A 142 1.32 -1.36 -6.49
N GLY A 143 0.87 -0.97 -7.68
CA GLY A 143 0.88 0.42 -8.13
C GLY A 143 0.02 1.32 -7.24
N GLU A 144 -1.19 0.89 -6.89
CA GLU A 144 -2.08 1.65 -6.02
C GLU A 144 -1.57 1.69 -4.56
N MET A 145 -0.99 0.61 -4.04
CA MET A 145 -0.36 0.63 -2.71
C MET A 145 0.80 1.63 -2.65
N MET A 146 1.60 1.70 -3.71
CA MET A 146 2.71 2.65 -3.79
C MET A 146 2.23 4.10 -3.78
N LYS A 147 1.16 4.40 -4.54
CA LYS A 147 0.54 5.74 -4.54
C LYS A 147 -0.04 6.08 -3.17
N GLU A 148 -0.73 5.14 -2.52
CA GLU A 148 -1.29 5.37 -1.19
C GLU A 148 -0.22 5.52 -0.11
N ALA A 149 0.90 4.81 -0.21
CA ALA A 149 2.03 4.98 0.71
C ALA A 149 2.63 6.39 0.60
N GLN A 150 2.77 6.94 -0.61
CA GLN A 150 3.22 8.32 -0.83
C GLN A 150 2.22 9.35 -0.27
N GLN A 151 0.91 9.12 -0.47
CA GLN A 151 -0.11 9.99 0.11
C GLN A 151 -0.11 9.92 1.63
N LEU A 152 0.09 8.72 2.19
CA LEU A 152 0.18 8.51 3.62
C LEU A 152 1.36 9.28 4.22
N GLU A 153 2.54 9.22 3.60
CA GLU A 153 3.71 10.01 3.98
C GLU A 153 3.40 11.51 3.98
N ALA A 154 2.78 12.03 2.91
CA ALA A 154 2.38 13.43 2.84
C ALA A 154 1.36 13.81 3.93
N HIS A 155 0.41 12.92 4.26
CA HIS A 155 -0.53 13.14 5.35
C HIS A 155 0.17 13.16 6.72
N MET A 156 1.18 12.30 6.92
CA MET A 156 1.98 12.26 8.14
C MET A 156 2.84 13.52 8.31
N LEU A 157 3.50 13.97 7.24
CA LEU A 157 4.19 15.27 7.18
C LEU A 157 3.25 16.41 7.53
N ASN A 158 2.01 16.37 7.05
CA ASN A 158 1.03 17.40 7.39
C ASN A 158 0.68 17.39 8.89
N LEU A 159 0.61 16.21 9.51
CA LEU A 159 0.40 16.07 10.95
C LEU A 159 1.59 16.62 11.76
N SER A 160 2.84 16.43 11.31
CA SER A 160 4.02 16.91 12.03
C SER A 160 4.32 18.40 11.81
N LEU A 161 3.98 18.95 10.65
CA LEU A 161 4.25 20.34 10.27
C LEU A 161 3.10 21.31 10.57
N GLN A 162 1.92 20.83 10.97
CA GLN A 162 0.88 21.72 11.46
C GLN A 162 1.31 22.33 12.81
N PRO A 163 1.47 23.66 12.91
CA PRO A 163 1.57 24.28 14.23
C PRO A 163 0.25 23.99 14.94
N CYS A 164 0.30 23.41 16.14
CA CYS A 164 -0.83 23.42 17.06
C CYS A 164 -1.39 24.85 17.11
N ARG A 165 -2.52 25.10 16.45
CA ARG A 165 -3.23 26.37 16.48
C ARG A 165 -4.39 26.28 17.43
#